data_AF-A0A6A4HYH3-F1
#
_entry.id   AF-A0A6A4HYH3-F1
#
_cell.length_a   1.000
_cell.length_b   1.000
_cell.length_c   1.000
_cell.angle_alpha   90.00
_cell.angle_beta   90.00
_cell.angle_gamma   90.00
#
_symmetry.space_group_name_H-M   'P 1'
#
loop_
_entity.id
_entity.type
_entity.pdbx_description
1 polymer ?
#
loop_
_entity_poly.entity_id
_entity_poly.type
_entity_poly.pdbx_seq_one_letter_code
_entity_poly.pdbx_strand_id
1 'polypeptide(L)'
;YEVVVQMVPVSEELNEDSVLRSIEADNSLQGGSILKARWIKPPERRKTNQKVAHAIFALNSPGAANHILQNGIIIQNKSLETHKSLSDPKRCLKCRRFGHFARECKHSGDVCARCAEPHQTSTCTASIEEIKCALCERRGHAASDRSCPVFTRRVASLHDQKAGSNYRLFVTNEPETW
;
A
#
# COMPACT_ATOMS: atom_id res chain seq x y z
N TYR A 1 1.84 3.92 -14.05
CA TYR A 1 2.83 3.32 -13.14
C TYR A 1 2.59 3.86 -11.75
N GLU A 2 2.29 3.01 -10.76
CA GLU A 2 1.91 3.49 -9.42
C GLU A 2 3.10 3.41 -8.45
N VAL A 3 3.39 4.52 -7.78
CA VAL A 3 4.46 4.65 -6.78
C VAL A 3 3.84 5.13 -5.47
N VAL A 4 4.21 4.49 -4.36
CA VAL A 4 3.86 4.95 -3.02
C VAL A 4 4.88 6.01 -2.62
N VAL A 5 4.39 7.18 -2.20
CA VAL A 5 5.19 8.26 -1.61
C VAL A 5 4.95 8.26 -0.11
N GLN A 6 6.03 8.20 0.66
CA GLN A 6 5.95 8.10 2.11
C GLN A 6 5.93 9.46 2.79
N MET A 7 5.17 9.57 3.89
CA MET A 7 5.18 10.75 4.77
C MET A 7 4.88 12.10 4.09
N VAL A 8 3.98 12.11 3.10
CA VAL A 8 3.51 13.35 2.45
C VAL A 8 2.77 14.23 3.47
N PRO A 9 3.08 15.53 3.58
CA PRO A 9 2.35 16.46 4.44
C PRO A 9 0.85 16.45 4.13
N VAL A 10 0.00 16.30 5.16
CA VAL A 10 -1.46 16.23 4.95
C VAL A 10 -2.08 17.54 4.48
N SER A 11 -1.32 18.64 4.55
CA SER A 11 -1.67 19.96 4.02
C SER A 11 -1.62 20.04 2.49
N GLU A 12 -1.03 19.04 1.82
CA GLU A 12 -1.00 18.98 0.36
C GLU A 12 -2.37 18.60 -0.22
N GLU A 13 -2.90 19.45 -1.09
CA GLU A 13 -4.15 19.22 -1.81
C GLU A 13 -3.89 18.40 -3.07
N LEU A 14 -3.60 17.10 -2.88
CA LEU A 14 -3.22 16.16 -3.96
C LEU A 14 -4.30 15.94 -5.05
N ASN A 15 -5.50 16.49 -4.87
CA ASN A 15 -6.60 16.49 -5.84
C ASN A 15 -6.54 17.69 -6.80
N GLU A 16 -5.77 18.73 -6.49
CA GLU A 16 -5.64 19.93 -7.32
C GLU A 16 -4.54 19.74 -8.37
N ASP A 17 -4.86 19.96 -9.64
CA ASP A 17 -3.90 19.77 -10.73
C ASP A 17 -2.71 20.75 -10.61
N SER A 18 -2.96 21.99 -10.17
CA SER A 18 -1.92 22.99 -9.94
C SER A 18 -0.86 22.52 -8.93
N VAL A 19 -1.27 21.82 -7.88
CA VAL A 19 -0.37 21.21 -6.89
C VAL A 19 0.47 20.12 -7.55
N LEU A 20 -0.14 19.24 -8.35
CA LEU A 20 0.59 18.19 -9.07
C LEU A 20 1.61 18.76 -10.05
N ARG A 21 1.25 19.83 -10.78
CA ARG A 21 2.16 20.54 -11.70
C ARG A 21 3.33 21.19 -10.94
N SER A 22 3.08 21.77 -9.77
CA SER A 22 4.15 22.32 -8.91
C SER A 22 5.10 21.22 -8.46
N ILE A 23 4.58 20.09 -7.99
CA ILE A 23 5.39 18.94 -7.57
C ILE A 23 6.22 18.42 -8.75
N GLU A 24 5.67 18.36 -9.97
CA GLU A 24 6.45 17.96 -11.14
C GLU A 24 7.62 18.89 -11.41
N ALA A 25 7.39 20.20 -11.38
CA ALA A 25 8.42 21.21 -11.59
C ALA A 25 9.54 21.10 -10.56
N ASP A 26 9.18 20.97 -9.27
CA ASP A 26 10.15 20.81 -8.16
C ASP A 26 11.00 19.55 -8.27
N ASN A 27 10.52 18.55 -9.03
CA ASN A 27 11.15 17.24 -9.18
C ASN A 27 11.72 16.97 -10.57
N SER A 28 11.91 18.02 -11.39
CA SER A 28 12.44 17.87 -12.77
C SER A 28 11.65 16.87 -13.61
N LEU A 29 10.34 16.73 -13.35
CA LEU A 29 9.44 15.92 -14.15
C LEU A 29 8.82 16.80 -15.24
N GLN A 30 8.53 16.18 -16.39
CA GLN A 30 7.75 16.85 -17.43
C GLN A 30 6.33 17.14 -16.91
N GLY A 31 5.79 18.30 -17.24
CA GLY A 31 4.38 18.64 -16.97
C GLY A 31 3.43 17.54 -17.46
N GLY A 32 2.53 17.07 -16.59
CA GLY A 32 1.60 15.98 -16.90
C GLY A 32 2.14 14.57 -16.64
N SER A 33 3.33 14.44 -16.05
CA SER A 33 3.92 13.15 -15.66
C SER A 33 3.11 12.44 -14.57
N ILE A 34 2.60 13.19 -13.60
CA ILE A 34 1.70 12.73 -12.54
C ILE A 34 0.26 12.86 -13.03
N LEU A 35 -0.36 11.74 -13.39
CA LEU A 35 -1.74 11.70 -13.85
C LEU A 35 -2.75 11.95 -12.74
N LYS A 36 -2.43 11.47 -11.53
CA LYS A 36 -3.22 11.66 -10.30
C LYS A 36 -2.40 11.27 -9.08
N ALA A 37 -2.74 11.87 -7.95
CA ALA A 37 -2.28 11.42 -6.64
C ALA A 37 -3.49 11.14 -5.74
N ARG A 38 -3.38 10.14 -4.87
CA ARG A 38 -4.44 9.81 -3.90
C ARG A 38 -3.86 9.34 -2.58
N TRP A 39 -4.53 9.69 -1.50
CA TRP A 39 -4.17 9.20 -0.17
C TRP A 39 -4.43 7.69 -0.03
N ILE A 40 -3.49 6.94 0.54
CA ILE A 40 -3.72 5.53 0.91
C ILE A 40 -4.72 5.46 2.06
N LYS A 41 -4.56 6.36 3.03
CA LYS A 41 -5.49 6.53 4.15
C LYS A 41 -6.40 7.72 3.86
N PRO A 42 -7.71 7.52 3.65
CA PRO A 42 -8.65 8.61 3.40
C PRO A 42 -8.61 9.68 4.51
N PRO A 43 -8.77 10.97 4.16
CA PRO A 43 -8.76 12.08 5.12
C PRO A 43 -9.67 11.87 6.32
N GLU A 44 -10.86 11.32 6.10
CA GLU A 44 -11.92 11.12 7.11
C GLU A 44 -11.52 10.10 8.18
N ARG A 45 -10.51 9.27 7.88
CA ARG A 45 -10.01 8.22 8.79
C ARG A 45 -8.76 8.66 9.56
N ARG A 46 -8.27 9.89 9.34
CA ARG A 46 -7.04 10.40 9.97
C ARG A 46 -7.26 10.66 11.47
N LYS A 47 -6.17 10.59 12.23
CA LYS A 47 -6.18 11.07 13.61
C LYS A 47 -6.19 12.60 13.59
N THR A 48 -6.83 13.26 14.56
CA THR A 48 -6.99 14.72 14.62
C THR A 48 -5.68 15.49 14.42
N ASN A 49 -4.56 15.00 14.97
CA ASN A 49 -3.26 15.67 14.90
C ASN A 49 -2.27 15.02 13.91
N GLN A 50 -2.77 14.21 12.97
CA GLN A 50 -1.91 13.55 11.99
C GLN A 50 -1.31 14.58 11.00
N LYS A 51 0.03 14.72 10.96
CA LYS A 51 0.72 15.70 10.11
C LYS A 51 1.17 15.17 8.75
N VAL A 52 1.34 13.85 8.63
CA VAL A 52 1.78 13.18 7.40
C VAL A 52 0.95 11.93 7.11
N ALA A 53 0.85 11.56 5.84
CA ALA A 53 0.23 10.32 5.39
C ALA A 53 0.93 9.78 4.14
N HIS A 54 0.69 8.51 3.82
CA HIS A 54 1.18 7.92 2.57
C HIS A 54 0.21 8.18 1.42
N ALA A 55 0.76 8.45 0.25
CA ALA A 55 0.01 8.66 -0.98
C ALA A 55 0.47 7.69 -2.08
N ILE A 56 -0.39 7.47 -3.06
CA ILE A 56 -0.06 6.78 -4.31
C ILE A 56 -0.11 7.79 -5.43
N PHE A 57 0.99 7.89 -6.17
CA PHE A 57 1.14 8.70 -7.35
C PHE A 57 1.05 7.78 -8.57
N ALA A 58 0.18 8.11 -9.51
CA ALA A 58 0.07 7.41 -10.78
C ALA A 58 0.78 8.19 -11.88
N LEU A 59 1.88 7.64 -12.39
CA LEU A 59 2.71 8.26 -13.40
C LEU A 59 2.35 7.74 -14.79
N ASN A 60 2.50 8.62 -15.79
CA ASN A 60 2.17 8.35 -17.19
C ASN A 60 3.17 7.41 -17.90
N SER A 61 4.38 7.27 -17.38
CA SER A 61 5.48 6.53 -18.02
C SER A 61 6.33 5.80 -16.98
N PRO A 62 7.06 4.73 -17.37
CA PRO A 62 7.98 4.07 -16.46
C PRO A 62 9.19 4.95 -16.17
N GLY A 63 9.64 5.78 -17.12
CA GLY A 63 10.74 6.74 -16.92
C GLY A 63 10.44 7.75 -15.80
N ALA A 64 9.27 8.41 -15.84
CA ALA A 64 8.87 9.33 -14.77
C ALA A 64 8.72 8.63 -13.41
N ALA A 65 8.21 7.40 -13.39
CA ALA A 65 8.12 6.60 -12.17
C ALA A 65 9.51 6.20 -11.63
N ASN A 66 10.41 5.76 -12.51
CA ASN A 66 11.76 5.36 -12.15
C ASN A 66 12.57 6.54 -11.64
N HIS A 67 12.40 7.73 -12.24
CA HIS A 67 13.01 8.97 -11.77
C HIS A 67 12.72 9.20 -10.28
N ILE A 68 11.44 9.16 -9.86
CA ILE A 68 11.09 9.36 -8.45
C ILE A 68 11.42 8.15 -7.56
N LEU A 69 11.54 6.93 -8.10
CA LEU A 69 11.99 5.74 -7.35
C LEU A 69 13.49 5.74 -7.07
N GLN A 70 14.27 6.38 -7.94
CA GLN A 70 15.72 6.52 -7.79
C GLN A 70 16.07 7.72 -6.91
N ASN A 71 15.45 8.86 -7.16
CA ASN A 71 15.84 10.15 -6.57
C ASN A 71 15.01 10.55 -5.35
N GLY A 72 13.93 9.83 -5.07
CA GLY A 72 12.88 10.28 -4.15
C GLY A 72 12.00 11.34 -4.79
N ILE A 73 11.17 12.00 -3.99
CA ILE A 73 10.32 13.10 -4.44
C ILE A 73 10.33 14.24 -3.41
N ILE A 74 10.57 15.46 -3.87
CA ILE A 74 10.56 16.67 -3.06
C ILE A 74 9.14 17.22 -3.00
N ILE A 75 8.60 17.37 -1.79
CA ILE A 75 7.30 18.01 -1.55
C ILE A 75 7.46 18.94 -0.34
N GLN A 76 7.09 20.22 -0.50
CA GLN A 76 7.35 21.27 0.51
C GLN A 76 8.81 21.29 1.01
N ASN A 77 9.78 21.26 0.08
CA ASN A 77 11.22 21.21 0.38
C ASN A 77 11.69 20.01 1.21
N LYS A 78 10.90 18.93 1.29
CA LYS A 78 11.28 17.69 1.96
C LYS A 78 11.45 16.58 0.94
N SER A 79 12.61 15.94 0.94
CA SER A 79 12.82 14.71 0.16
C SER A 79 12.10 13.54 0.85
N LEU A 80 11.18 12.91 0.13
CA LEU A 80 10.33 11.84 0.61
C LEU A 80 10.70 10.52 -0.07
N GLU A 81 10.68 9.45 0.72
CA GLU A 81 10.96 8.10 0.23
C GLU A 81 9.82 7.57 -0.65
N THR A 82 10.19 6.74 -1.62
CA THR A 82 9.27 6.16 -2.60
C THR A 82 9.52 4.65 -2.77
N HIS A 83 8.48 3.92 -3.14
CA HIS A 83 8.59 2.52 -3.56
C HIS A 83 7.46 2.16 -4.53
N LYS A 84 7.64 1.12 -5.36
CA LYS A 84 6.58 0.65 -6.26
C LYS A 84 5.32 0.30 -5.48
N SER A 85 4.16 0.74 -5.98
CA SER A 85 2.88 0.28 -5.48
C SER A 85 2.59 -1.12 -6.03
N LEU A 86 3.00 -2.15 -5.28
CA LEU A 86 2.71 -3.53 -5.61
C LEU A 86 1.42 -3.97 -4.94
N SER A 87 0.62 -4.77 -5.66
CA SER A 87 -0.64 -5.27 -5.15
C SER A 87 -0.42 -6.31 -4.04
N ASP A 88 -1.20 -6.20 -2.97
CA ASP A 88 -1.33 -7.26 -1.97
C ASP A 88 -2.28 -8.37 -2.47
N PRO A 89 -2.12 -9.61 -1.98
CA PRO A 89 -3.06 -10.67 -2.29
C PRO A 89 -4.46 -10.38 -1.74
N LYS A 90 -5.47 -10.55 -2.60
CA LYS A 90 -6.88 -10.41 -2.23
C LYS A 90 -7.20 -11.29 -1.03
N ARG A 91 -7.73 -10.68 0.03
CA ARG A 91 -8.00 -11.35 1.31
C ARG A 91 -9.43 -11.05 1.75
N CYS A 92 -10.15 -12.10 2.10
CA CYS A 92 -11.53 -12.02 2.51
C CYS A 92 -11.63 -11.43 3.91
N LEU A 93 -12.40 -10.36 4.08
CA LEU A 93 -12.63 -9.74 5.40
C LEU A 93 -13.63 -10.51 6.28
N LYS A 94 -14.25 -11.58 5.77
CA LYS A 94 -15.12 -12.48 6.53
C LYS A 94 -14.33 -13.65 7.10
N CYS A 95 -13.74 -14.49 6.25
CA CYS A 95 -13.02 -15.70 6.67
C CYS A 95 -11.50 -15.57 6.76
N ARG A 96 -10.93 -14.39 6.47
CA ARG A 96 -9.48 -14.08 6.46
C ARG A 96 -8.63 -14.83 5.43
N ARG A 97 -9.19 -15.77 4.66
CA ARG A 97 -8.48 -16.51 3.60
C ARG A 97 -8.26 -15.68 2.32
N PHE A 98 -7.34 -16.12 1.47
CA PHE A 98 -7.05 -15.46 0.20
C PHE A 98 -8.03 -15.84 -0.93
N GLY A 99 -8.03 -15.05 -2.00
CA GLY A 99 -8.61 -15.40 -3.30
C GLY A 99 -9.99 -14.83 -3.60
N HIS A 100 -10.72 -14.33 -2.59
CA HIS A 100 -12.08 -13.82 -2.77
C HIS A 100 -12.37 -12.62 -1.86
N PHE A 101 -13.39 -11.84 -2.22
CA PHE A 101 -13.89 -10.76 -1.37
C PHE A 101 -14.96 -11.25 -0.38
N ALA A 102 -15.25 -10.49 0.67
CA ALA A 102 -16.24 -10.86 1.68
C ALA A 102 -17.64 -11.12 1.08
N ARG A 103 -18.04 -10.34 0.07
CA ARG A 103 -19.30 -10.51 -0.67
C ARG A 103 -19.41 -11.83 -1.44
N GLU A 104 -18.28 -12.45 -1.77
CA GLU A 104 -18.18 -13.74 -2.48
C GLU A 104 -17.95 -14.91 -1.50
N CYS A 105 -17.91 -14.63 -0.19
CA CYS A 105 -17.51 -15.61 0.80
C CYS A 105 -18.65 -16.57 1.13
N LYS A 106 -18.41 -17.87 0.94
CA LYS A 106 -19.33 -18.96 1.31
C LYS A 106 -19.26 -19.37 2.79
N HIS A 107 -18.36 -18.78 3.57
CA HIS A 107 -18.23 -19.07 4.99
C HIS A 107 -19.45 -18.52 5.75
N SER A 108 -20.01 -19.30 6.69
CA SER A 108 -21.24 -18.93 7.41
C SER A 108 -21.03 -17.73 8.35
N GLY A 109 -19.97 -17.75 9.15
CA GLY A 109 -19.65 -16.70 10.14
C GLY A 109 -18.47 -15.80 9.79
N ASP A 110 -18.25 -14.77 10.61
CA ASP A 110 -17.02 -13.97 10.61
C ASP A 110 -15.93 -14.69 11.41
N VAL A 111 -14.69 -14.53 10.96
CA VAL A 111 -13.48 -14.93 11.68
C VAL A 111 -12.78 -13.66 12.12
N CYS A 112 -12.49 -13.53 13.41
CA CYS A 112 -11.84 -12.35 13.96
C CYS A 112 -10.42 -12.21 13.41
N ALA A 113 -10.06 -11.02 12.93
CA ALA A 113 -8.71 -10.76 12.45
C ALA A 113 -7.67 -10.73 13.57
N ARG A 114 -8.08 -10.51 14.83
CA ARG A 114 -7.18 -10.35 15.99
C ARG A 114 -6.90 -11.67 16.71
N CYS A 115 -7.92 -12.50 16.95
CA CYS A 115 -7.78 -13.73 17.73
C CYS A 115 -8.23 -14.99 17.00
N ALA A 116 -8.64 -14.91 15.72
CA ALA A 116 -9.12 -16.04 14.91
C ALA A 116 -10.42 -16.71 15.39
N GLU A 117 -11.07 -16.20 16.43
CA GLU A 117 -12.35 -16.71 16.95
C GLU A 117 -13.57 -16.28 16.12
N PRO A 118 -14.73 -16.98 16.21
CA PRO A 118 -15.89 -16.75 15.36
C PRO A 118 -16.73 -15.54 15.78
N HIS A 119 -16.20 -14.33 15.60
CA HIS A 119 -16.90 -13.06 15.81
C HIS A 119 -16.35 -11.93 14.93
N GLN A 120 -17.06 -10.80 14.90
CA GLN A 120 -16.62 -9.61 14.17
C GLN A 120 -15.43 -8.94 14.86
N THR A 121 -14.40 -8.57 14.10
CA THR A 121 -13.19 -7.96 14.67
C THR A 121 -13.47 -6.68 15.48
N SER A 122 -14.52 -5.94 15.12
CA SER A 122 -14.98 -4.73 15.83
C SER A 122 -15.47 -5.00 17.26
N THR A 123 -15.95 -6.20 17.56
CA THR A 123 -16.48 -6.60 18.88
C THR A 123 -15.48 -7.46 19.66
N CYS A 124 -14.24 -7.57 19.18
CA CYS A 124 -13.22 -8.42 19.79
C CYS A 124 -12.71 -7.83 21.10
N THR A 125 -12.81 -8.59 22.19
CA THR A 125 -12.32 -8.24 23.54
C THR A 125 -11.02 -8.97 23.92
N ALA A 126 -10.42 -9.71 23.00
CA ALA A 126 -9.22 -10.51 23.26
C ALA A 126 -8.03 -9.66 23.75
N SER A 127 -7.33 -10.15 24.78
CA SER A 127 -6.10 -9.56 25.31
C SER A 127 -4.92 -9.73 24.33
N ILE A 128 -3.77 -9.16 24.67
CA ILE A 128 -2.56 -9.25 23.82
C ILE A 128 -2.07 -10.70 23.72
N GLU A 129 -2.17 -11.46 24.82
CA GLU A 129 -1.76 -12.86 24.93
C GLU A 129 -2.67 -13.82 24.12
N GLU A 130 -3.91 -13.37 23.88
CA GLU A 130 -4.93 -14.07 23.11
C GLU A 130 -4.88 -13.76 21.60
N ILE A 131 -4.01 -12.84 21.17
CA ILE A 131 -3.84 -12.53 19.76
C ILE A 131 -3.33 -13.77 19.03
N LYS A 132 -4.07 -14.15 17.99
CA LYS A 132 -3.80 -15.32 17.14
C LYS A 132 -4.15 -14.99 15.69
N CYS A 133 -3.23 -15.33 14.80
CA CYS A 133 -3.36 -15.08 13.38
C CYS A 133 -4.22 -16.16 12.72
N ALA A 134 -5.37 -15.78 12.15
CA ALA A 134 -6.24 -16.70 11.41
C ALA A 134 -5.63 -17.27 10.11
N LEU A 135 -4.49 -16.74 9.65
CA LEU A 135 -3.81 -17.19 8.43
C LEU A 135 -2.75 -18.27 8.69
N CYS A 136 -1.92 -18.07 9.71
CA CYS A 136 -0.81 -18.98 10.03
C CYS A 136 -1.02 -19.75 11.34
N GLU A 137 -2.13 -19.48 12.04
CA GLU A 137 -2.56 -20.12 13.28
C GLU A 137 -1.62 -19.93 14.48
N ARG A 138 -0.63 -19.04 14.36
CA ARG A 138 0.31 -18.70 15.43
C ARG A 138 -0.20 -17.54 16.29
N ARG A 139 0.18 -17.57 17.58
CA ARG A 139 -0.05 -16.47 18.51
C ARG A 139 0.93 -15.31 18.29
N GLY A 140 0.61 -14.15 18.86
CA GLY A 140 1.48 -12.96 18.91
C GLY A 140 1.28 -11.95 17.79
N HIS A 141 0.47 -12.24 16.77
CA HIS A 141 0.10 -11.26 15.74
C HIS A 141 -1.29 -11.51 15.14
N ALA A 142 -1.90 -10.46 14.62
CA ALA A 142 -3.20 -10.51 13.95
C ALA A 142 -3.09 -11.03 12.50
N ALA A 143 -4.18 -11.52 11.93
CA ALA A 143 -4.27 -11.89 10.52
C ALA A 143 -4.03 -10.72 9.54
N SER A 144 -4.03 -9.48 10.04
CA SER A 144 -3.70 -8.26 9.30
C SER A 144 -2.22 -7.88 9.33
N ASP A 145 -1.39 -8.58 10.11
CA ASP A 145 0.02 -8.29 10.21
C ASP A 145 0.76 -8.60 8.90
N ARG A 146 1.58 -7.64 8.44
CA ARG A 146 2.38 -7.78 7.22
C ARG A 146 3.61 -8.68 7.41
N SER A 147 4.00 -8.95 8.65
CA SER A 147 5.10 -9.86 9.01
C SER A 147 4.66 -11.33 9.08
N CYS A 148 3.36 -11.63 8.93
CA CYS A 148 2.86 -13.00 8.95
C CYS A 148 3.55 -13.85 7.86
N PRO A 149 4.20 -14.98 8.18
CA PRO A 149 4.99 -15.75 7.23
C PRO A 149 4.15 -16.30 6.06
N VAL A 150 2.88 -16.65 6.31
CA VAL A 150 1.95 -17.10 5.26
C VAL A 150 1.58 -15.94 4.34
N PHE A 151 1.39 -14.73 4.89
CA PHE A 151 1.13 -13.54 4.10
C PHE A 151 2.33 -13.17 3.24
N THR A 152 3.53 -13.11 3.82
CA THR A 152 4.77 -12.80 3.10
C THR A 152 5.03 -13.76 1.95
N ARG A 153 4.88 -15.08 2.16
CA ARG A 153 5.00 -16.07 1.09
C ARG A 153 3.97 -15.87 -0.02
N ARG A 154 2.73 -15.51 0.35
CA ARG A 154 1.67 -15.27 -0.64
C ARG A 154 1.93 -13.99 -1.45
N VAL A 155 2.46 -12.95 -0.81
CA VAL A 155 2.90 -11.71 -1.48
C VAL A 155 4.04 -12.01 -2.46
N ALA A 156 5.09 -12.71 -2.02
CA ALA A 156 6.21 -13.10 -2.87
C ALA A 156 5.74 -13.91 -4.10
N SER A 157 4.94 -14.95 -3.88
CA SER A 157 4.36 -15.75 -4.98
C SER A 157 3.51 -14.93 -5.95
N LEU A 158 2.79 -13.91 -5.47
CA LEU A 158 2.01 -13.02 -6.33
C LEU A 158 2.91 -12.10 -7.17
N HIS A 159 4.01 -11.63 -6.59
CA HIS A 159 4.97 -10.76 -7.25
C HIS A 159 5.82 -11.55 -8.27
N ASP A 160 6.26 -12.76 -7.94
CA ASP A 160 6.99 -13.65 -8.85
C ASP A 160 6.19 -13.99 -10.12
N GLN A 161 4.87 -14.12 -10.01
CA GLN A 161 3.98 -14.36 -11.16
C GLN A 161 3.86 -13.15 -12.09
N LYS A 162 4.20 -11.94 -11.62
CA LYS A 162 4.05 -10.71 -12.39
C LYS A 162 5.43 -10.22 -12.83
N ALA A 163 5.72 -10.39 -14.11
CA ALA A 163 6.96 -9.96 -14.74
C ALA A 163 7.34 -8.52 -14.31
N GLY A 164 8.60 -8.35 -13.93
CA GLY A 164 9.15 -7.07 -13.52
C GLY A 164 8.83 -6.60 -12.09
N SER A 165 8.05 -7.36 -11.31
CA SER A 165 7.68 -6.95 -9.94
C SER A 165 8.86 -7.03 -8.97
N ASN A 166 9.76 -7.99 -9.19
CA ASN A 166 10.89 -8.26 -8.30
C ASN A 166 12.03 -7.25 -8.43
N TYR A 167 12.09 -6.47 -9.51
CA TYR A 167 13.07 -5.40 -9.65
C TYR A 167 12.71 -4.21 -8.77
N ARG A 168 13.68 -3.37 -8.43
CA ARG A 168 13.39 -2.11 -7.72
C ARG A 168 12.60 -1.15 -8.61
N LEU A 169 12.95 -1.09 -9.89
CA LEU A 169 12.38 -0.18 -10.88
C LEU A 169 11.30 -0.84 -11.73
N PHE A 170 10.59 -0.05 -12.53
CA PHE A 170 9.77 -0.57 -13.61
C PHE A 170 10.67 -0.89 -14.80
N VAL A 171 10.61 -2.13 -15.27
CA VAL A 171 11.43 -2.62 -16.38
C VAL A 171 11.16 -1.80 -17.65
N THR A 172 12.22 -1.28 -18.26
CA THR A 172 12.23 -0.63 -19.57
C THR A 172 13.28 -1.32 -20.47
N ASN A 173 13.57 -0.74 -21.63
CA ASN A 173 14.66 -1.20 -22.49
C ASN A 173 16.06 -0.84 -21.96
N GLU A 174 16.14 -0.07 -20.86
CA GLU A 174 17.40 0.33 -20.24
C GLU A 174 17.87 -0.75 -19.25
N PRO A 175 19.11 -1.27 -19.37
CA PRO A 175 19.62 -2.34 -18.51
C PRO A 175 19.59 -2.02 -17.00
N GLU A 176 19.67 -0.74 -16.64
CA GLU A 176 19.65 -0.27 -15.26
C GLU A 176 18.30 -0.50 -14.55
N THR A 177 17.27 -0.85 -15.31
CA THR A 177 15.91 -1.12 -14.79
C THR A 177 15.63 -2.60 -14.54
N TRP A 178 16.58 -3.47 -14.87
CA TRP A 178 16.54 -4.93 -14.68
C TRP A 178 17.23 -5.32 -13.37
#